data_AF-A0A259SN34-F1
#
_entry.id   AF-A0A259SN34-F1
#
_cell.length_a   1.000
_cell.length_b   1.000
_cell.length_c   1.000
_cell.angle_alpha   90.00
_cell.angle_beta   90.00
_cell.angle_gamma   90.00
#
_symmetry.space_group_name_H-M   'P 1'
#
loop_
_entity.id
_entity.type
_entity.pdbx_description
1 polymer ?
#
loop_
_entity_poly.entity_id
_entity_poly.type
_entity_poly.pdbx_seq_one_letter_code
_entity_poly.pdbx_strand_id
1 'polypeptide(L)'
;MIRLLLGELRAGGRAWAGLVLVAAVAGLTIGIGGSCLETGLHVGGRTGTGIGGAASMILVFGGVSAIAVTSAVARLAVDLGRSGYARWQLCGVTPRQTAAVVLGQVMVLSLSGAALGLWATALLA
;
A
#
# COMPACT_ATOMS: atom_id res chain seq x y z
N MET A 1 -22.31 3.58 13.97
CA MET A 1 -21.29 3.87 12.94
C MET A 1 -20.15 2.85 12.97
N ILE A 2 -19.43 2.66 14.09
CA ILE A 2 -18.30 1.70 14.20
C ILE A 2 -18.66 0.22 13.95
N ARG A 3 -19.83 -0.26 14.40
CA ARG A 3 -20.28 -1.65 14.16
C ARG A 3 -20.61 -1.96 12.70
N LEU A 4 -21.10 -0.97 11.95
CA LEU A 4 -21.36 -1.11 10.51
C LEU A 4 -20.04 -1.11 9.72
N LEU A 5 -19.08 -0.27 10.13
CA LEU A 5 -17.70 -0.27 9.65
C LEU A 5 -16.99 -1.61 9.87
N LEU A 6 -17.12 -2.21 11.06
CA LEU A 6 -16.58 -3.55 11.33
C LEU A 6 -17.29 -4.65 10.54
N GLY A 7 -18.59 -4.48 10.26
CA GLY A 7 -19.35 -5.38 9.40
C GLY A 7 -18.87 -5.36 7.94
N GLU A 8 -18.57 -4.18 7.39
CA GLU A 8 -17.96 -4.04 6.06
C GLU A 8 -16.52 -4.55 6.01
N LEU A 9 -15.71 -4.26 7.04
CA LEU A 9 -14.35 -4.78 7.16
C LEU A 9 -14.32 -6.32 7.24
N ARG A 10 -15.32 -6.94 7.89
CA ARG A 10 -15.44 -8.42 7.92
C ARG A 10 -16.00 -9.00 6.62
N ALA A 11 -17.02 -8.37 6.04
CA ALA A 11 -17.64 -8.87 4.80
C ALA A 11 -16.70 -8.70 3.59
N GLY A 12 -15.89 -7.64 3.56
CA GLY A 12 -14.87 -7.35 2.55
C GLY A 12 -13.43 -7.69 2.98
N GLY A 13 -13.24 -8.47 4.06
CA GLY A 13 -11.93 -8.67 4.69
C GLY A 13 -10.83 -9.19 3.75
N ARG A 14 -11.19 -9.98 2.73
CA ARG A 14 -10.23 -10.45 1.70
C ARG A 14 -9.74 -9.33 0.80
N ALA A 15 -10.59 -8.35 0.45
CA ALA A 15 -10.20 -7.24 -0.41
C ALA A 15 -9.28 -6.26 0.33
N TRP A 16 -9.60 -5.96 1.59
CA TRP A 16 -8.75 -5.15 2.45
C TRP A 16 -7.43 -5.83 2.80
N ALA A 17 -7.45 -7.15 3.05
CA ALA A 17 -6.22 -7.94 3.22
C ALA A 17 -5.35 -7.91 1.96
N GLY A 18 -5.96 -7.98 0.77
CA GLY A 18 -5.26 -7.82 -0.51
C GLY A 18 -4.58 -6.46 -0.63
N LEU A 19 -5.27 -5.37 -0.24
CA LEU A 19 -4.69 -4.02 -0.22
C LEU A 19 -3.50 -3.93 0.75
N VAL A 20 -3.64 -4.43 1.98
CA VAL A 20 -2.57 -4.43 2.98
C VAL A 20 -1.37 -5.25 2.50
N LEU A 21 -1.61 -6.42 1.91
CA LEU A 21 -0.57 -7.27 1.36
C LEU A 21 0.18 -6.57 0.23
N VAL A 22 -0.53 -5.94 -0.71
CA VAL A 22 0.07 -5.19 -1.82
C VAL A 22 0.90 -4.02 -1.31
N ALA A 23 0.39 -3.28 -0.32
CA ALA A 23 1.13 -2.20 0.32
C ALA A 23 2.39 -2.70 1.05
N ALA A 24 2.33 -3.87 1.69
CA ALA A 24 3.48 -4.50 2.32
C ALA A 24 4.54 -4.92 1.29
N VAL A 25 4.14 -5.53 0.18
CA VAL A 25 5.05 -5.89 -0.91
C VAL A 25 5.69 -4.66 -1.54
N ALA A 26 4.92 -3.58 -1.72
CA ALA A 26 5.44 -2.29 -2.17
C ALA A 26 6.49 -1.71 -1.21
N GLY A 27 6.19 -1.68 0.10
CA GLY A 27 7.13 -1.25 1.13
C GLY A 27 8.41 -2.08 1.16
N LEU A 28 8.28 -3.40 1.01
CA LEU A 28 9.42 -4.33 0.96
C LEU A 28 10.30 -4.06 -0.27
N THR A 29 9.70 -3.82 -1.44
CA THR A 29 10.44 -3.50 -2.67
C THR A 29 11.25 -2.21 -2.52
N ILE A 30 10.65 -1.18 -1.90
CA ILE A 30 11.32 0.10 -1.63
C ILE A 30 12.43 -0.10 -0.59
N GLY A 31 12.19 -0.89 0.46
CA GLY A 31 13.19 -1.19 1.49
C GLY A 31 14.43 -1.89 0.91
N ILE A 32 14.25 -2.90 0.03
CA ILE A 32 15.36 -3.53 -0.69
C ILE A 32 16.14 -2.51 -1.52
N GLY A 33 15.45 -1.67 -2.29
CA GLY A 33 16.09 -0.61 -3.07
C GLY A 33 16.89 0.35 -2.20
N GLY A 34 16.36 0.72 -1.03
CA GLY A 34 17.04 1.56 -0.03
C GLY A 34 18.30 0.91 0.54
N SER A 35 18.21 -0.35 0.97
CA SER A 35 19.36 -1.10 1.50
C SER A 35 20.46 -1.31 0.45
N CYS A 36 20.10 -1.56 -0.82
CA CYS A 36 21.07 -1.62 -1.91
C CYS A 36 21.75 -0.27 -2.13
N LEU A 37 21.00 0.84 -2.05
CA LEU A 37 21.56 2.18 -2.19
C LEU A 37 22.55 2.49 -1.06
N GLU A 38 22.18 2.19 0.19
CA GLU A 38 23.06 2.33 1.35
C GLU A 38 24.33 1.50 1.22
N THR A 39 24.20 0.25 0.79
CA THR A 39 25.34 -0.65 0.51
C THR A 39 26.25 -0.07 -0.57
N GLY A 40 25.68 0.47 -1.66
CA GLY A 40 26.43 1.10 -2.74
C GLY A 40 27.23 2.32 -2.28
N LEU A 41 26.67 3.11 -1.36
CA LEU A 41 27.35 4.25 -0.75
C LEU A 41 28.48 3.80 0.19
N HIS A 42 28.28 2.74 0.95
CA HIS A 42 29.30 2.20 1.87
C HIS A 42 30.50 1.59 1.14
N VAL A 43 30.26 0.82 0.07
CA VAL A 43 31.35 0.18 -0.70
C VAL A 43 32.15 1.19 -1.51
N GLY A 44 31.47 2.17 -2.11
CA GLY A 44 32.11 3.19 -2.95
C GLY A 44 32.79 2.63 -4.20
N GLY A 45 33.52 3.51 -4.91
CA GLY A 45 34.25 3.16 -6.13
C GLY A 45 33.35 2.66 -7.28
N ARG A 46 33.96 1.94 -8.23
CA ARG A 46 33.28 1.46 -9.45
C ARG A 46 32.19 0.41 -9.15
N THR A 47 32.38 -0.37 -8.09
CA THR A 47 31.41 -1.37 -7.62
C THR A 47 30.21 -0.68 -6.96
N GLY A 48 30.44 0.32 -6.12
CA GLY A 48 29.38 1.14 -5.50
C GLY A 48 28.50 1.87 -6.53
N THR A 49 29.10 2.41 -7.60
CA THR A 49 28.32 3.03 -8.70
C THR A 49 27.42 2.03 -9.44
N GLY A 50 27.89 0.78 -9.60
CA GLY A 50 27.08 -0.28 -10.21
C GLY A 50 25.89 -0.67 -9.33
N ILE A 51 26.13 -0.83 -8.03
CA ILE A 51 25.08 -1.14 -7.05
C ILE A 51 24.07 0.03 -6.93
N GLY A 52 24.55 1.26 -6.89
CA GLY A 52 23.70 2.46 -6.86
C GLY A 52 22.82 2.62 -8.11
N GLY A 53 23.34 2.25 -9.29
CA GLY A 53 22.56 2.21 -10.53
C GLY A 53 21.44 1.18 -10.48
N ALA A 54 21.73 -0.03 -10.01
CA ALA A 54 20.73 -1.08 -9.82
C ALA A 54 19.66 -0.67 -8.77
N ALA A 55 20.09 -0.10 -7.64
CA ALA A 55 19.20 0.42 -6.61
C ALA A 55 18.26 1.50 -7.17
N SER A 56 18.78 2.42 -7.99
CA SER A 56 17.98 3.47 -8.61
C SER A 56 16.92 2.90 -9.56
N MET A 57 17.26 1.87 -10.35
CA MET A 57 16.28 1.19 -11.20
C MET A 57 15.19 0.50 -10.36
N ILE A 58 15.56 -0.20 -9.28
CA ILE A 58 14.61 -0.85 -8.38
C ILE A 58 13.64 0.19 -7.79
N LEU A 59 14.15 1.32 -7.33
CA LEU A 59 13.34 2.38 -6.74
C LEU A 59 12.41 3.05 -7.77
N VAL A 60 12.89 3.35 -8.97
CA VAL A 60 12.09 4.02 -10.01
C VAL A 60 11.01 3.08 -10.56
N PHE A 61 11.40 1.91 -11.05
CA PHE A 61 10.44 0.98 -11.65
C PHE A 61 9.54 0.33 -10.59
N GLY A 62 10.11 -0.02 -9.44
CA GLY A 62 9.36 -0.54 -8.30
C GLY A 62 8.39 0.49 -7.75
N GLY A 63 8.79 1.75 -7.64
CA GLY A 63 7.92 2.86 -7.21
C GLY A 63 6.75 3.09 -8.15
N VAL A 64 6.99 3.17 -9.47
CA VAL A 64 5.92 3.33 -10.47
C VAL A 64 4.95 2.14 -10.45
N SER A 65 5.49 0.91 -10.38
CA SER A 65 4.68 -0.30 -10.27
C SER A 65 3.85 -0.30 -8.99
N ALA A 66 4.45 0.03 -7.85
CA ALA A 66 3.77 0.11 -6.56
C ALA A 66 2.60 1.09 -6.59
N ILE A 67 2.78 2.28 -7.18
CA ILE A 67 1.71 3.28 -7.34
C ILE A 67 0.58 2.72 -8.21
N ALA A 68 0.91 2.14 -9.36
CA ALA A 68 -0.08 1.60 -10.31
C ALA A 68 -0.89 0.45 -9.70
N VAL A 69 -0.22 -0.54 -9.11
CA VAL A 69 -0.85 -1.72 -8.51
C VAL A 69 -1.66 -1.34 -7.28
N THR A 70 -1.12 -0.49 -6.39
CA THR A 70 -1.86 -0.05 -5.19
C THR A 70 -3.10 0.74 -5.58
N SER A 71 -3.01 1.61 -6.60
CA SER A 71 -4.16 2.36 -7.11
C SER A 71 -5.24 1.44 -7.71
N ALA A 72 -4.84 0.42 -8.47
CA ALA A 72 -5.76 -0.56 -9.05
C ALA A 72 -6.45 -1.39 -7.96
N VAL A 73 -5.69 -1.86 -6.98
CA VAL A 73 -6.20 -2.69 -5.87
C VAL A 73 -7.08 -1.87 -4.94
N ALA A 74 -6.74 -0.61 -4.67
CA ALA A 74 -7.58 0.31 -3.92
C ALA A 74 -8.92 0.54 -4.63
N ARG A 75 -8.91 0.81 -5.94
CA ARG A 75 -10.15 0.95 -6.74
C ARG A 75 -10.99 -0.32 -6.70
N LEU A 76 -10.36 -1.48 -6.86
CA LEU A 76 -11.04 -2.77 -6.79
C LEU A 76 -11.68 -3.01 -5.41
N ALA A 77 -10.96 -2.69 -4.33
CA ALA A 77 -11.50 -2.82 -2.97
C ALA A 77 -12.71 -1.90 -2.76
N VAL A 78 -12.68 -0.68 -3.29
CA VAL A 78 -13.81 0.26 -3.25
C VAL A 78 -14.99 -0.24 -4.08
N ASP A 79 -14.75 -0.74 -5.29
CA ASP A 79 -15.80 -1.25 -6.18
C ASP A 79 -16.50 -2.49 -5.59
N LEU A 80 -15.76 -3.37 -4.93
CA LEU A 80 -16.33 -4.52 -4.20
C LEU A 80 -17.21 -4.07 -3.02
N GLY A 81 -16.90 -2.93 -2.39
CA GLY A 81 -17.70 -2.31 -1.33
C GLY A 81 -18.95 -1.55 -1.80
N ARG A 82 -19.13 -1.34 -3.11
CA ARG A 82 -20.17 -0.46 -3.68
C ARG A 82 -21.60 -0.82 -3.25
N SER A 83 -21.88 -2.11 -3.05
CA SER A 83 -23.19 -2.58 -2.58
C SER A 83 -23.52 -2.17 -1.15
N GLY A 84 -22.50 -2.03 -0.28
CA GLY A 84 -22.64 -1.52 1.09
C GLY A 84 -22.87 -0.01 1.11
N TYR A 85 -22.13 0.73 0.28
CA TYR A 85 -22.28 2.18 0.15
C TYR A 85 -23.67 2.61 -0.36
N ALA A 86 -24.28 1.82 -1.25
CA ALA A 86 -25.66 2.06 -1.70
C ALA A 86 -26.67 2.03 -0.54
N ARG A 87 -26.47 1.16 0.45
CA ARG A 87 -27.35 1.11 1.64
C ARG A 87 -27.15 2.33 2.54
N TRP A 88 -25.93 2.87 2.62
CA TRP A 88 -25.65 4.08 3.40
C TRP A 88 -26.30 5.32 2.77
N GLN A 89 -26.36 5.37 1.44
CA GLN A 89 -27.08 6.42 0.72
C GLN A 89 -28.59 6.36 0.98
N LEU A 90 -29.17 5.16 1.10
CA LEU A 90 -30.58 5.01 1.51
C LEU A 90 -30.86 5.50 2.94
N CYS A 91 -29.85 5.52 3.81
CA CYS A 91 -29.93 6.10 5.16
C CYS A 91 -29.60 7.61 5.21
N GLY A 92 -29.46 8.28 4.06
CA GLY A 92 -29.23 9.73 3.98
C GLY A 92 -27.77 10.17 4.09
N VAL A 93 -26.80 9.23 4.05
CA VAL A 93 -25.37 9.58 4.06
C VAL A 93 -24.96 10.14 2.70
N THR A 94 -24.27 11.28 2.71
CA THR A 94 -23.84 11.93 1.47
C THR A 94 -22.67 11.16 0.80
N PRO A 95 -22.61 11.09 -0.54
CA PRO A 95 -21.54 10.39 -1.26
C PRO A 95 -20.13 10.89 -0.90
N ARG A 96 -20.00 12.18 -0.59
CA ARG A 96 -18.72 12.80 -0.20
C ARG A 96 -18.22 12.30 1.15
N GLN A 97 -19.11 12.11 2.13
CA GLN A 97 -18.73 11.58 3.44
C GLN A 97 -18.27 10.13 3.35
N THR A 98 -18.98 9.30 2.58
CA THR A 98 -18.58 7.91 2.36
C THR A 98 -17.21 7.83 1.67
N ALA A 99 -16.99 8.64 0.62
CA ALA A 99 -15.70 8.69 -0.06
C ALA A 99 -14.55 9.11 0.87
N ALA A 100 -14.75 10.13 1.70
CA ALA A 100 -13.73 10.59 2.65
C ALA A 100 -13.35 9.52 3.68
N VAL A 101 -14.34 8.80 4.22
CA VAL A 101 -14.10 7.71 5.18
C VAL A 101 -13.31 6.57 4.53
N VAL A 102 -13.71 6.14 3.33
CA VAL A 102 -13.07 5.05 2.60
C VAL A 102 -11.64 5.42 2.20
N LEU A 103 -11.41 6.66 1.74
CA LEU A 103 -10.07 7.19 1.49
C LEU A 103 -9.21 7.16 2.75
N GLY A 104 -9.77 7.54 3.90
CA GLY A 104 -9.08 7.44 5.19
C GLY A 104 -8.68 6.01 5.53
N GLN A 105 -9.58 5.03 5.34
CA GLN A 105 -9.28 3.62 5.58
C GLN A 105 -8.20 3.09 4.63
N VAL A 106 -8.30 3.41 3.34
CA VAL A 106 -7.30 3.04 2.33
C VAL A 106 -5.94 3.61 2.70
N MET A 107 -5.88 4.87 3.14
CA MET A 107 -4.63 5.49 3.60
C MET A 107 -4.05 4.75 4.80
N VAL A 108 -4.83 4.56 5.87
CA VAL A 108 -4.35 3.91 7.10
C VAL A 108 -3.87 2.48 6.80
N LEU A 109 -4.62 1.72 6.01
CA LEU A 109 -4.24 0.34 5.65
C LEU A 109 -3.00 0.30 4.77
N SER A 110 -2.90 1.19 3.78
CA SER A 110 -1.72 1.29 2.93
C SER A 110 -0.48 1.70 3.71
N LEU A 111 -0.59 2.67 4.63
CA LEU A 111 0.51 3.06 5.52
C LEU A 111 0.92 1.90 6.43
N SER A 112 -0.05 1.19 7.03
CA SER A 112 0.24 0.05 7.91
C SER A 112 0.92 -1.09 7.16
N GLY A 113 0.47 -1.40 5.94
CA GLY A 113 1.09 -2.41 5.08
C GLY A 113 2.50 -2.00 4.69
N ALA A 114 2.70 -0.77 4.22
CA ALA A 114 4.01 -0.25 3.86
C ALA A 114 4.99 -0.28 5.05
N ALA A 115 4.53 0.10 6.26
CA ALA A 115 5.32 0.03 7.47
C ALA A 115 5.73 -1.41 7.81
N LEU A 116 4.81 -2.38 7.68
CA LEU A 116 5.13 -3.80 7.85
C LEU A 116 6.14 -4.30 6.81
N GLY A 117 6.01 -3.87 5.55
CA GLY A 117 6.96 -4.18 4.48
C GLY A 117 8.37 -3.66 4.77
N LEU A 118 8.48 -2.41 5.22
CA LEU A 118 9.74 -1.80 5.64
C LEU A 118 10.34 -2.50 6.87
N TRP A 119 9.50 -2.87 7.82
CA TRP A 119 9.95 -3.59 9.01
C TRP A 119 10.46 -4.99 8.66
N ALA A 120 9.79 -5.68 7.73
CA ALA A 120 10.25 -6.96 7.20
C ALA A 120 11.60 -6.83 6.48
N THR A 121 11.84 -5.76 5.73
CA THR A 121 13.16 -5.52 5.14
C THR A 121 14.23 -5.27 6.20
N ALA A 122 13.90 -4.55 7.27
CA ALA A 122 14.85 -4.31 8.36
C ALA A 122 15.24 -5.59 9.13
N LEU A 123 14.36 -6.60 9.14
CA LEU A 123 14.67 -7.92 9.72
C LEU A 123 15.50 -8.82 8.79
N LEU A 124 15.46 -8.57 7.47
CA LEU A 124 16.13 -9.39 6.46
C LEU A 124 17.49 -8.83 6.03
N ALA A 125 17.73 -7.53 6.25
CA ALA A 125 18.99 -6.83 5.98
C ALA A 125 19.99 -7.02 7.13
#